data_AF-A0A9D5LPT1-F1
#
_entry.id   AF-A0A9D5LPT1-F1
#
_cell.length_a   1.000
_cell.length_b   1.000
_cell.length_c   1.000
_cell.angle_alpha   90.00
_cell.angle_beta   90.00
_cell.angle_gamma   90.00
#
_symmetry.space_group_name_H-M   'P 1'
#
loop_
_entity.id
_entity.type
_entity.pdbx_description
1 polymer ?
#
loop_
_entity_poly.entity_id
_entity_poly.type
_entity_poly.pdbx_seq_one_letter_code
_entity_poly.pdbx_strand_id
1 'polypeptide(L)'
;MLIDCSYFIDGPRHIQNASLGKMPNPNAEEVNAAIKAYIKIFQRPFLKGVLGVTFARSLDTYLKTLDDNEGAEHDMELDMIIEQLREPFANYVFYKILRDGNSQATMTGLVRLKCANDYVSPIRRQVSAWNDMVDMIADFSAWSKSDNCYVSGIETDSNFLTKINNLNL
;
A
#
# COMPACT_ATOMS: atom_id res chain seq x y z
N MET A 1 -5.34 -8.61 7.59
CA MET A 1 -5.05 -7.44 6.74
C MET A 1 -3.57 -7.48 6.40
N LEU A 2 -3.17 -7.04 5.22
CA LEU A 2 -1.77 -7.17 4.78
C LEU A 2 -0.81 -6.28 5.60
N ILE A 3 -1.27 -5.08 5.99
CA ILE A 3 -0.54 -4.13 6.84
C ILE A 3 -1.51 -3.43 7.79
N ASP A 4 -0.97 -2.70 8.77
CA ASP A 4 -1.74 -1.82 9.67
C ASP A 4 -1.18 -0.38 9.68
N CYS A 5 -1.67 0.46 10.60
CA CYS A 5 -1.26 1.87 10.71
C CYS A 5 0.21 2.06 11.10
N SER A 6 0.89 1.05 11.68
CA SER A 6 2.27 1.17 12.13
C SER A 6 3.24 1.50 11.00
N TYR A 7 2.92 1.14 9.76
CA TYR A 7 3.70 1.45 8.57
C TYR A 7 3.75 2.96 8.21
N PHE A 8 2.96 3.79 8.91
CA PHE A 8 2.80 5.21 8.65
C PHE A 8 3.11 6.11 9.85
N ILE A 9 3.59 5.56 10.96
CA ILE A 9 3.89 6.35 12.17
C ILE A 9 5.31 6.94 12.17
N ASP A 10 6.23 6.37 11.39
CA ASP A 10 7.63 6.80 11.31
C ASP A 10 8.21 6.51 9.91
N GLY A 11 9.43 7.00 9.66
CA GLY A 11 10.17 6.77 8.44
C GLY A 11 9.64 7.55 7.23
N PRO A 12 9.96 7.12 6.00
CA PRO A 12 9.66 7.87 4.78
C PRO A 12 8.16 7.94 4.44
N ARG A 13 7.32 7.14 5.10
CA ARG A 13 5.85 7.15 4.97
C ARG A 13 5.13 7.80 6.15
N HIS A 14 5.85 8.45 7.07
CA HIS A 14 5.25 9.09 8.23
C HIS A 14 4.13 10.08 7.83
N ILE A 15 2.94 9.85 8.38
CA ILE A 15 1.77 10.73 8.27
C ILE A 15 1.60 11.48 9.58
N GLN A 16 1.54 12.81 9.52
CA GLN A 16 1.35 13.64 10.71
C GLN A 16 0.09 13.21 11.48
N ASN A 17 0.23 13.10 12.80
CA ASN A 17 -0.80 12.64 13.74
C ASN A 17 -1.14 11.14 13.70
N ALA A 18 -0.55 10.34 12.80
CA ALA A 18 -0.62 8.89 12.92
C ALA A 18 0.17 8.43 14.15
N SER A 19 -0.40 7.56 14.98
CA SER A 19 0.24 7.11 16.23
C SER A 19 -0.39 5.83 16.75
N LEU A 20 0.40 4.92 17.34
CA LEU A 20 -0.14 3.78 18.10
C LEU A 20 -0.48 4.15 19.57
N GLY A 21 -0.14 5.38 19.99
CA GLY A 21 -0.61 6.03 21.21
C GLY A 21 0.20 5.76 22.49
N LYS A 22 0.66 6.87 23.11
CA LYS A 22 0.74 7.07 24.59
C LYS A 22 0.51 8.53 25.00
N MET A 23 0.73 9.51 24.11
CA MET A 23 0.40 10.93 24.36
C MET A 23 -0.96 11.31 23.76
N PRO A 24 -1.74 12.21 24.41
CA PRO A 24 -3.00 12.69 23.87
C PRO A 24 -2.75 13.51 22.60
N ASN A 25 -3.16 12.97 21.45
CA ASN A 25 -3.29 13.71 20.20
C ASN A 25 -4.78 13.68 19.81
N PRO A 26 -5.47 14.83 19.80
CA PRO A 26 -6.92 14.89 19.59
C PRO A 26 -7.36 14.34 18.22
N ASN A 27 -6.46 14.23 17.24
CA ASN A 27 -6.79 13.78 15.89
C ASN A 27 -6.23 12.39 15.55
N ALA A 28 -5.51 11.72 16.46
CA ALA A 28 -4.83 10.46 16.13
C ALA A 28 -5.80 9.33 15.80
N GLU A 29 -6.95 9.26 16.48
CA GLU A 29 -7.95 8.24 16.22
C GLU A 29 -8.57 8.41 14.82
N GLU A 30 -8.94 9.63 14.46
CA GLU A 30 -9.49 9.96 13.14
C GLU A 30 -8.47 9.68 12.02
N VAL A 31 -7.21 10.07 12.20
CA VAL A 31 -6.15 9.82 11.21
C VAL A 31 -5.87 8.33 11.05
N ASN A 32 -5.79 7.57 12.15
CA ASN A 32 -5.63 6.12 12.08
C ASN A 32 -6.83 5.44 11.42
N ALA A 33 -8.06 5.89 11.72
CA ALA A 33 -9.26 5.37 11.09
C ALA A 33 -9.27 5.63 9.57
N ALA A 34 -8.85 6.84 9.15
CA ALA A 34 -8.67 7.16 7.74
C ALA A 34 -7.63 6.25 7.07
N ILE A 35 -6.44 6.10 7.67
CA ILE A 35 -5.39 5.19 7.15
C ILE A 35 -5.93 3.76 7.02
N LYS A 36 -6.60 3.23 8.05
CA LYS A 36 -7.25 1.90 7.99
C LYS A 36 -8.25 1.79 6.85
N ALA A 37 -9.04 2.84 6.59
CA ALA A 37 -9.99 2.86 5.48
C ALA A 37 -9.26 2.77 4.12
N TYR A 38 -8.17 3.52 3.92
CA TYR A 38 -7.33 3.41 2.73
C TYR A 38 -6.78 2.00 2.56
N ILE A 39 -6.20 1.40 3.60
CA ILE A 39 -5.68 0.03 3.55
C ILE A 39 -6.78 -0.94 3.11
N LYS A 40 -7.96 -0.88 3.72
CA LYS A 40 -9.10 -1.76 3.38
C LYS A 40 -9.56 -1.59 1.93
N ILE A 41 -9.69 -0.35 1.45
CA ILE A 41 -10.15 -0.06 0.08
C ILE A 41 -9.14 -0.54 -0.96
N PHE A 42 -7.84 -0.32 -0.69
CA PHE A 42 -6.78 -0.52 -1.68
C PHE A 42 -6.11 -1.89 -1.64
N GLN A 43 -6.33 -2.71 -0.61
CA GLN A 43 -5.78 -4.07 -0.51
C GLN A 43 -6.21 -4.94 -1.70
N ARG A 44 -7.52 -5.06 -1.95
CA ARG A 44 -8.01 -5.96 -3.00
C ARG A 44 -7.57 -5.53 -4.41
N PRO A 45 -7.64 -4.24 -4.81
CA PRO A 45 -7.07 -3.77 -6.07
C PRO A 45 -5.58 -4.06 -6.21
N PHE A 46 -4.80 -3.84 -5.15
CA PHE A 46 -3.37 -4.11 -5.13
C PHE A 46 -3.07 -5.60 -5.34
N LEU A 47 -3.68 -6.46 -4.53
CA LEU A 47 -3.47 -7.92 -4.61
C LEU A 47 -3.83 -8.45 -6.00
N LYS A 48 -4.96 -8.00 -6.58
CA LYS A 48 -5.35 -8.39 -7.94
C LYS A 48 -4.34 -7.96 -8.99
N GLY A 49 -3.80 -6.76 -8.87
CA GLY A 49 -2.82 -6.22 -9.81
C GLY A 49 -1.45 -6.90 -9.70
N VAL A 50 -1.04 -7.31 -8.49
CA VAL A 50 0.28 -7.91 -8.27
C VAL A 50 0.29 -9.42 -8.50
N LEU A 51 -0.79 -10.11 -8.11
CA LEU A 51 -0.86 -11.57 -8.05
C LEU A 51 -1.76 -12.20 -9.11
N GLY A 52 -2.61 -11.41 -9.78
CA GLY A 52 -3.68 -11.93 -10.63
C GLY A 52 -4.96 -12.26 -9.85
N VAL A 53 -6.08 -12.39 -10.57
CA VAL A 53 -7.42 -12.43 -9.97
C VAL A 53 -7.68 -13.67 -9.11
N THR A 54 -7.19 -14.83 -9.55
CA THR A 54 -7.39 -16.12 -8.89
C THR A 54 -6.61 -16.18 -7.60
N PHE A 55 -5.30 -15.92 -7.66
CA PHE A 55 -4.43 -16.00 -6.49
C PHE A 55 -4.74 -14.91 -5.46
N ALA A 56 -5.05 -13.68 -5.91
CA ALA A 56 -5.47 -12.60 -5.01
C ALA A 56 -6.71 -12.95 -4.18
N ARG A 57 -7.65 -13.75 -4.72
CA ARG A 57 -8.82 -14.21 -3.96
C ARG A 57 -8.45 -15.22 -2.88
N SER A 58 -7.54 -16.15 -3.21
CA SER A 58 -7.04 -17.14 -2.26
C SER A 58 -6.35 -16.43 -1.08
N LEU A 59 -5.42 -15.53 -1.38
CA LEU A 59 -4.68 -14.80 -0.36
C LEU A 59 -5.57 -13.85 0.47
N ASP A 60 -6.55 -13.18 -0.14
CA ASP A 60 -7.51 -12.34 0.60
C ASP A 60 -8.40 -13.16 1.54
N THR A 61 -8.70 -14.42 1.19
CA THR A 61 -9.45 -15.33 2.06
C THR A 61 -8.56 -15.79 3.22
N TYR A 62 -7.31 -16.15 2.93
CA TYR A 62 -6.33 -16.53 3.95
C TYR A 62 -6.10 -15.42 4.98
N LEU A 63 -5.88 -14.19 4.51
CA LEU A 63 -5.70 -13.02 5.39
C LEU A 63 -6.91 -12.74 6.29
N LYS A 64 -8.12 -13.04 5.84
CA LYS A 64 -9.34 -12.92 6.68
C LYS A 64 -9.39 -14.00 7.75
N THR A 65 -9.02 -15.23 7.40
CA THR A 65 -8.94 -16.32 8.38
C THR A 65 -7.93 -16.01 9.48
N LEU A 66 -6.78 -15.42 9.14
CA LEU A 66 -5.78 -14.95 10.11
C LEU A 66 -6.31 -13.81 11.00
N ASP A 67 -7.06 -12.85 10.43
CA ASP A 67 -7.66 -11.76 11.19
C ASP A 67 -8.76 -12.23 12.15
N ASP A 68 -9.57 -13.21 11.72
CA ASP A 68 -10.71 -13.71 12.49
C ASP A 68 -10.29 -14.72 13.58
N ASN A 69 -9.13 -15.36 13.44
CA ASN A 69 -8.63 -16.38 14.35
C ASN A 69 -7.10 -16.31 14.52
N GLU A 70 -6.66 -15.78 15.67
CA GLU A 70 -5.23 -15.69 16.04
C GLU A 70 -4.53 -17.05 16.16
N GLY A 71 -5.28 -18.16 16.26
CA GLY A 71 -4.75 -19.53 16.26
C GLY A 71 -4.88 -20.28 14.94
N ALA A 72 -5.18 -19.57 13.84
CA ALA A 72 -5.26 -20.17 12.52
C ALA A 72 -3.92 -20.79 12.08
N GLU A 73 -4.00 -21.88 11.32
CA GLU A 73 -2.82 -22.55 10.79
C GLU A 73 -2.10 -21.66 9.78
N HIS A 74 -0.79 -21.52 9.96
CA HIS A 74 0.07 -20.73 9.10
C HIS A 74 0.48 -21.54 7.88
N ASP A 75 0.21 -21.00 6.69
CA ASP A 75 0.69 -21.55 5.44
C ASP A 75 1.99 -20.83 5.09
N MET A 76 3.10 -21.56 5.21
CA MET A 76 4.45 -21.01 5.03
C MET A 76 4.64 -20.35 3.66
N GLU A 77 4.03 -20.88 2.60
CA GLU A 77 4.16 -20.33 1.26
C GLU A 77 3.39 -19.01 1.12
N LEU A 78 2.17 -18.96 1.67
CA LEU A 78 1.36 -17.75 1.68
C LEU A 78 1.95 -16.66 2.59
N ASP A 79 2.51 -17.05 3.74
CA ASP A 79 3.18 -16.13 4.65
C ASP A 79 4.43 -15.50 4.01
N MET A 80 5.23 -16.29 3.28
CA MET A 80 6.37 -15.74 2.52
C MET A 80 5.92 -14.70 1.50
N ILE A 81 4.81 -14.94 0.79
CA ILE A 81 4.24 -13.97 -0.14
C ILE A 81 3.76 -12.72 0.59
N ILE A 82 3.06 -12.88 1.73
CA ILE A 82 2.59 -11.76 2.54
C ILE A 82 3.76 -10.86 2.94
N GLU A 83 4.85 -11.43 3.45
CA GLU A 83 6.03 -10.68 3.87
C GLU A 83 6.64 -9.86 2.73
N GLN A 84 6.76 -10.44 1.53
CA GLN A 84 7.26 -9.73 0.34
C GLN A 84 6.33 -8.58 -0.09
N LEU A 85 5.04 -8.67 0.20
CA LEU A 85 4.03 -7.70 -0.26
C LEU A 85 3.76 -6.56 0.72
N ARG A 86 4.14 -6.67 2.00
CA ARG A 86 3.81 -5.65 3.02
C ARG A 86 4.36 -4.26 2.67
N GLU A 87 5.65 -4.19 2.37
CA GLU A 87 6.35 -2.94 2.04
C GLU A 87 5.86 -2.29 0.73
N PRO A 88 5.77 -3.00 -0.42
CA PRO A 88 5.22 -2.39 -1.63
C PRO A 88 3.76 -2.00 -1.45
N PHE A 89 2.98 -2.75 -0.67
CA PHE A 89 1.60 -2.35 -0.39
C PHE A 89 1.52 -1.08 0.47
N ALA A 90 2.41 -0.91 1.46
CA ALA A 90 2.50 0.32 2.24
C ALA A 90 2.83 1.53 1.35
N ASN A 91 3.76 1.37 0.40
CA ASN A 91 4.08 2.40 -0.60
C ASN A 91 2.89 2.70 -1.52
N TYR A 92 2.15 1.68 -1.95
CA TYR A 92 0.94 1.85 -2.77
C TYR A 92 -0.15 2.63 -2.03
N VAL A 93 -0.43 2.28 -0.77
CA VAL A 93 -1.39 2.99 0.08
C VAL A 93 -0.95 4.43 0.31
N PHE A 94 0.35 4.64 0.61
CA PHE A 94 0.90 5.98 0.79
C PHE A 94 0.74 6.84 -0.47
N TYR A 95 1.03 6.29 -1.65
CA TYR A 95 0.79 6.94 -2.93
C TYR A 95 -0.67 7.35 -3.11
N LYS A 96 -1.64 6.47 -2.76
CA LYS A 96 -3.08 6.78 -2.84
C LYS A 96 -3.48 7.90 -1.89
N ILE A 97 -3.02 7.87 -0.65
CA ILE A 97 -3.26 8.93 0.33
C ILE A 97 -2.72 10.27 -0.18
N LEU A 98 -1.49 10.31 -0.67
CA LEU A 98 -0.90 11.52 -1.21
C LEU A 98 -1.65 12.02 -2.44
N ARG A 99 -2.03 11.12 -3.36
CA ARG A 99 -2.77 11.48 -4.57
C ARG A 99 -4.11 12.12 -4.24
N ASP A 100 -4.88 11.51 -3.35
CA ASP A 100 -6.21 11.99 -2.98
C ASP A 100 -6.13 13.24 -2.11
N GLY A 101 -5.14 13.34 -1.22
CA GLY A 101 -4.87 14.53 -0.40
C GLY A 101 -4.48 15.78 -1.20
N ASN A 102 -4.10 15.64 -2.48
CA ASN A 102 -3.83 16.77 -3.38
C ASN A 102 -5.06 17.29 -4.13
N SER A 103 -6.21 16.65 -3.95
CA SER A 103 -7.45 17.01 -4.64
C SER A 103 -8.63 17.03 -3.68
N GLN A 104 -9.36 18.15 -3.63
CA GLN A 104 -10.63 18.23 -2.92
C GLN A 104 -11.78 18.15 -3.92
N ALA A 105 -12.72 17.23 -3.69
CA ALA A 105 -13.94 17.15 -4.47
C ALA A 105 -14.90 18.30 -4.09
N THR A 106 -15.37 19.04 -5.09
CA THR A 106 -16.39 20.09 -4.95
C THR A 106 -17.53 19.85 -5.93
N MET A 107 -18.70 20.48 -5.72
CA MET A 107 -19.86 20.30 -6.60
C MET A 107 -19.60 20.67 -8.08
N THR A 108 -18.54 21.44 -8.36
CA THR A 108 -18.13 21.86 -9.71
C THR A 108 -16.95 21.07 -10.27
N GLY A 109 -16.39 20.09 -9.54
CA GLY A 109 -15.25 19.27 -9.96
C GLY A 109 -14.14 19.14 -8.90
N LEU A 110 -12.99 18.60 -9.32
CA LEU A 110 -11.81 18.42 -8.46
C LEU A 110 -10.97 19.71 -8.40
N VAL A 111 -10.75 20.23 -7.19
CA VAL A 111 -9.89 21.39 -6.93
C VAL A 111 -8.53 20.90 -6.41
N ARG A 112 -7.44 21.31 -7.06
CA ARG A 112 -6.09 21.05 -6.53
C ARG A 112 -5.85 21.93 -5.30
N LEU A 113 -5.49 21.30 -4.19
CA LEU A 113 -5.10 22.04 -3.00
C LEU A 113 -3.69 22.61 -3.20
N LYS A 114 -3.54 23.93 -3.02
CA LYS A 114 -2.21 24.55 -2.90
C LYS A 114 -1.69 24.25 -1.50
N CYS A 115 -0.58 23.53 -1.39
CA CYS A 115 0.05 23.26 -0.09
C CYS A 115 0.42 24.58 0.59
N ALA A 116 -0.06 24.77 1.81
CA ALA A 116 0.12 26.00 2.58
C ALA A 116 1.48 26.08 3.31
N ASN A 117 2.35 25.07 3.20
CA ASN A 117 3.68 25.06 3.83
C ASN A 117 4.73 24.43 2.89
N ASP A 118 5.94 24.99 2.88
CA ASP A 118 7.10 24.70 2.01
C ASP A 118 7.72 23.29 2.13
N TYR A 119 6.93 22.25 2.36
CA TYR A 119 7.40 20.87 2.39
C TYR A 119 7.20 20.22 1.02
N VAL A 120 8.31 19.85 0.36
CA VAL A 120 8.47 19.04 -0.87
C VAL A 120 7.19 18.88 -1.71
N SER A 121 7.19 19.42 -2.94
CA SER A 121 6.10 19.26 -3.92
C SER A 121 5.45 17.88 -3.80
N PRO A 122 4.15 17.79 -3.46
CA PRO A 122 3.47 16.52 -3.22
C PRO A 122 3.60 15.52 -4.38
N ILE A 123 3.84 16.03 -5.59
CA ILE A 123 4.07 15.24 -6.80
C ILE A 123 5.39 14.46 -6.68
N ARG A 124 6.47 15.07 -6.19
CA ARG A 124 7.77 14.36 -6.04
C ARG A 124 7.66 13.18 -5.08
N ARG A 125 6.94 13.36 -3.97
CA ARG A 125 6.76 12.28 -2.99
C ARG A 125 5.82 11.19 -3.49
N GLN A 126 4.78 11.53 -4.26
CA GLN A 126 3.96 10.55 -4.97
C GLN A 126 4.78 9.73 -5.97
N VAL A 127 5.59 10.40 -6.79
CA VAL A 127 6.45 9.76 -7.79
C VAL A 127 7.44 8.80 -7.11
N SER A 128 8.11 9.24 -6.05
CA SER A 128 9.02 8.37 -5.27
C SER A 128 8.27 7.15 -4.73
N ALA A 129 7.17 7.35 -4.00
CA ALA A 129 6.43 6.23 -3.39
C ALA A 129 5.94 5.22 -4.43
N TRP A 130 5.47 5.69 -5.60
CA TRP A 130 5.09 4.79 -6.69
C TRP A 130 6.30 4.06 -7.26
N ASN A 131 7.39 4.76 -7.56
CA ASN A 131 8.55 4.13 -8.20
C ASN A 131 9.26 3.15 -7.26
N ASP A 132 9.32 3.45 -5.96
CA ASP A 132 9.85 2.55 -4.93
C ASP A 132 8.98 1.28 -4.82
N MET A 133 7.64 1.42 -4.90
CA MET A 133 6.75 0.25 -5.01
C MET A 133 7.01 -0.54 -6.29
N VAL A 134 7.15 0.12 -7.44
CA VAL A 134 7.40 -0.57 -8.72
C VAL A 134 8.69 -1.39 -8.67
N ASP A 135 9.76 -0.85 -8.09
CA ASP A 135 11.02 -1.57 -7.93
C ASP A 135 10.85 -2.82 -7.06
N MET A 136 10.17 -2.69 -5.90
CA MET A 136 9.87 -3.82 -5.02
C MET A 136 8.98 -4.89 -5.71
N ILE A 137 7.99 -4.47 -6.50
CA ILE A 137 7.12 -5.40 -7.24
C ILE A 137 7.85 -6.05 -8.42
N ALA A 138 8.79 -5.36 -9.05
CA ALA A 138 9.63 -5.95 -10.09
C ALA A 138 10.51 -7.06 -9.51
N ASP A 139 11.14 -6.82 -8.35
CA ASP A 139 11.92 -7.83 -7.63
C ASP A 139 11.05 -9.03 -7.22
N PHE A 140 9.85 -8.77 -6.68
CA PHE A 140 8.87 -9.82 -6.37
C PHE A 140 8.43 -10.61 -7.60
N SER A 141 8.17 -9.95 -8.73
CA SER A 141 7.76 -10.60 -9.98
C SER A 141 8.88 -11.46 -10.57
N ALA A 142 10.14 -11.06 -10.39
CA ALA A 142 11.29 -11.88 -10.74
C ALA A 142 11.44 -13.09 -9.81
N TRP A 143 11.31 -12.87 -8.49
CA TRP A 143 11.39 -13.94 -7.48
C TRP A 143 10.28 -14.99 -7.63
N SER A 144 9.04 -14.58 -7.87
CA SER A 144 7.89 -15.49 -8.05
C SER A 144 8.00 -16.39 -9.28
N LYS A 145 8.85 -16.04 -10.25
CA LYS A 145 9.16 -16.87 -11.42
C LYS A 145 10.40 -17.74 -11.25
N SER A 146 11.11 -17.58 -10.14
CA SER A 146 12.30 -18.38 -9.82
C SER A 146 11.91 -19.69 -9.14
N ASP A 147 12.82 -20.66 -9.14
CA ASP A 147 12.64 -21.96 -8.47
C ASP A 147 12.48 -21.84 -6.93
N ASN A 148 12.70 -20.65 -6.38
CA ASN A 148 12.54 -20.37 -4.95
C ASN A 148 11.09 -20.06 -4.53
N CYS A 149 10.17 -19.92 -5.49
CA CYS A 149 8.74 -19.72 -5.22
C CYS A 149 7.97 -20.98 -5.64
N TYR A 150 7.45 -21.71 -4.64
CA TYR A 150 6.65 -22.92 -4.86
C TYR A 150 5.22 -22.63 -5.33
N VAL A 151 4.82 -21.35 -5.32
CA VAL A 151 3.51 -20.89 -5.74
C VAL A 151 3.51 -20.55 -7.23
N SER A 152 2.64 -21.21 -7.98
CA SER A 152 2.47 -20.97 -9.42
C SER A 152 1.23 -20.13 -9.73
N GLY A 153 1.20 -19.50 -10.91
CA GLY A 153 0.04 -18.75 -11.40
C GLY A 153 -0.03 -17.29 -10.94
N ILE A 154 1.08 -16.74 -10.44
CA ILE A 154 1.22 -15.31 -10.15
C ILE A 154 1.43 -14.55 -11.46
N GLU A 155 0.52 -13.64 -11.76
CA GLU A 155 0.58 -12.77 -12.94
C GLU A 155 0.49 -11.29 -12.52
N THR A 156 1.64 -10.61 -12.52
CA THR A 156 1.71 -9.17 -12.23
C THR A 156 1.28 -8.34 -13.44
N ASP A 157 0.31 -7.44 -13.24
CA ASP A 157 -0.10 -6.45 -14.23
C ASP A 157 1.05 -5.46 -14.52
N SER A 158 1.30 -5.23 -15.80
CA SER A 158 2.22 -4.21 -16.33
C SER A 158 2.10 -2.83 -15.67
N ASN A 159 0.91 -2.43 -15.23
CA ASN A 159 0.69 -1.17 -14.52
C ASN A 159 1.50 -1.10 -13.22
N PHE A 160 1.64 -2.21 -12.50
CA PHE A 160 2.42 -2.28 -11.26
C PHE A 160 3.93 -2.46 -11.51
N LEU A 161 4.34 -2.61 -12.77
CA LEU A 161 5.73 -2.69 -13.21
C LEU A 161 6.20 -1.41 -13.93
N THR A 162 5.32 -0.42 -14.08
CA THR A 162 5.60 0.80 -14.84
C THR A 162 5.81 1.99 -13.90
N LYS A 163 7.03 2.50 -13.87
CA LYS A 163 7.37 3.73 -13.15
C LYS A 163 6.64 4.94 -13.74
N ILE A 164 6.31 5.91 -12.89
CA ILE A 164 5.73 7.20 -13.29
C ILE A 164 6.80 8.30 -13.26
N ASN A 165 6.58 9.31 -14.11
CA ASN A 165 7.46 10.47 -14.24
C ASN A 165 8.96 10.14 -14.38
N ASN A 166 9.30 9.13 -15.19
CA ASN A 166 10.69 8.75 -15.50
C ASN A 166 11.52 9.88 -16.13
N LEU A 167 10.87 10.95 -16.61
CA LEU A 167 11.51 12.07 -17.29
C LEU A 167 11.72 13.32 -16.40
N ASN A 168 11.32 13.30 -15.11
CA ASN A 168 11.37 14.48 -14.25
C ASN A 168 10.74 15.73 -14.89
N LEU A 169 9.63 15.57 -15.61
CA LEU A 169 8.86 16.67 -16.20
C LEU A 169 7.78 17.19 -15.23
#